data_AF-A0A4Q0B0X1-F1
#
_entry.id   AF-A0A4Q0B0X1-F1
#
_cell.length_a   1.000
_cell.length_b   1.000
_cell.length_c   1.000
_cell.angle_alpha   90.00
_cell.angle_beta   90.00
_cell.angle_gamma   90.00
#
_symmetry.space_group_name_H-M   'P 1'
#
loop_
_entity.id
_entity.type
_entity.pdbx_description
1 polymer ?
#
loop_
_entity_poly.entity_id
_entity_poly.type
_entity_poly.pdbx_seq_one_letter_code
_entity_poly.pdbx_strand_id
1 'polypeptide(L)'
;METKALINLKEGTVELVGSEEFVSKYLDIFKDKLDSKKAAAKKEVIDDMEDEETETKQDEEKIKGKKEKKVSKPTKAKNIAIEKFDIHKDKDNPSLEDFLKEKNPGKTTANVIAVIGYYITVLKGAEYFSEGNIDYAYRTLSIPKRPNHLRQIIINAKNDKDFFEPGEEGKWRLARTGEIFVDEKLPPKS
;
A
#
# COMPACT_ATOMS: atom_id res chain seq x y z
N MET A 1 -31.38 -0.54 -34.91
CA MET A 1 -30.04 -1.10 -34.65
C MET A 1 -29.90 -1.26 -33.15
N GLU A 2 -29.28 -2.32 -32.65
CA GLU A 2 -28.96 -2.43 -31.22
C GLU A 2 -27.62 -1.76 -30.94
N THR A 3 -27.52 -1.01 -29.83
CA THR A 3 -26.26 -0.41 -29.35
C THR A 3 -25.72 -1.22 -28.17
N LYS A 4 -24.49 -1.73 -28.27
CA LYS A 4 -23.83 -2.57 -27.27
C LYS A 4 -22.38 -2.11 -27.08
N ALA A 5 -21.94 -2.03 -25.84
CA ALA A 5 -20.55 -1.79 -25.47
C ALA A 5 -20.03 -3.04 -24.73
N LEU A 6 -19.08 -3.75 -25.32
CA LEU A 6 -18.41 -4.87 -24.67
C LEU A 6 -17.06 -4.38 -24.14
N ILE A 7 -16.79 -4.63 -22.86
CA ILE A 7 -15.54 -4.23 -22.19
C ILE A 7 -14.86 -5.50 -21.72
N ASN A 8 -13.84 -5.96 -22.43
CA ASN A 8 -13.08 -7.13 -22.02
C ASN A 8 -11.98 -6.72 -21.03
N LEU A 9 -12.31 -6.79 -19.74
CA LEU A 9 -11.40 -6.48 -18.63
C LEU A 9 -10.18 -7.41 -18.53
N LYS A 10 -10.08 -8.49 -19.32
CA LYS A 10 -8.88 -9.34 -19.40
C LYS A 10 -7.89 -8.85 -20.46
N GLU A 11 -8.39 -8.55 -21.65
CA GLU A 11 -7.60 -8.10 -22.81
C GLU A 11 -7.39 -6.57 -22.84
N GLY A 12 -8.14 -5.82 -22.03
CA GLY A 12 -8.11 -4.36 -22.02
C GLY A 12 -8.88 -3.69 -23.17
N THR A 13 -9.54 -4.48 -24.01
CA THR A 13 -10.27 -4.03 -25.19
C THR A 13 -11.67 -3.49 -24.85
N VAL A 14 -12.13 -2.52 -25.64
CA VAL A 14 -13.48 -1.95 -25.58
C VAL A 14 -14.06 -1.93 -26.99
N GLU A 15 -15.08 -2.75 -27.23
CA GLU A 15 -15.78 -2.83 -28.50
C GLU A 15 -17.10 -2.06 -28.43
N LEU A 16 -17.34 -1.19 -29.41
CA LEU A 16 -18.54 -0.38 -29.53
C LEU A 16 -19.29 -0.76 -30.80
N VAL A 17 -20.44 -1.42 -30.64
CA VAL A 17 -21.33 -1.82 -31.73
C VAL A 17 -22.58 -0.96 -31.65
N GLY A 18 -22.99 -0.30 -32.74
CA GLY A 18 -24.13 0.61 -32.74
C GLY A 18 -24.30 1.36 -34.05
N SER A 19 -25.05 2.47 -34.03
CA SER A 19 -25.08 3.42 -35.13
C SER A 19 -23.75 4.19 -35.24
N GLU A 20 -23.43 4.69 -36.43
CA GLU A 20 -22.21 5.45 -36.71
C GLU A 20 -22.06 6.70 -35.81
N GLU A 21 -23.16 7.40 -35.54
CA GLU A 21 -23.23 8.53 -34.62
C GLU A 21 -22.86 8.13 -33.18
N PHE A 22 -23.35 6.97 -32.71
CA PHE A 22 -23.07 6.44 -31.38
C PHE A 22 -21.59 6.03 -31.26
N VAL A 23 -21.09 5.25 -32.22
CA VAL A 23 -19.71 4.76 -32.22
C VAL A 23 -18.74 5.93 -32.30
N SER A 24 -18.94 6.89 -33.21
CA SER A 24 -18.09 8.08 -33.34
C SER A 24 -18.04 8.91 -32.06
N LYS A 25 -19.21 9.25 -31.49
CA LYS A 25 -19.31 10.07 -30.27
C LYS A 25 -18.58 9.45 -29.07
N TYR A 26 -18.65 8.13 -28.90
CA TYR A 26 -17.95 7.46 -27.81
C TYR A 26 -16.47 7.22 -28.13
N LEU A 27 -16.09 6.93 -29.39
CA LEU A 27 -14.69 6.83 -29.80
C LEU A 27 -13.91 8.10 -29.50
N ASP A 28 -14.45 9.29 -29.79
CA ASP A 28 -13.74 10.55 -29.51
C ASP A 28 -13.59 10.82 -28.01
N ILE A 29 -14.58 10.44 -27.18
CA ILE A 29 -14.47 10.46 -25.71
C ILE A 29 -13.39 9.48 -25.20
N PHE A 30 -13.19 8.35 -25.89
CA PHE A 30 -12.11 7.41 -25.57
C PHE A 30 -10.73 7.88 -26.05
N LYS A 31 -10.63 8.52 -27.22
CA LYS A 31 -9.39 9.14 -27.72
C LYS A 31 -8.91 10.26 -26.79
N ASP A 32 -9.77 11.20 -26.43
CA ASP A 32 -9.46 12.31 -25.51
C ASP A 32 -8.88 11.80 -24.17
N LYS A 33 -9.50 10.76 -23.61
CA LYS A 33 -9.04 10.09 -22.37
C LYS A 33 -7.78 9.23 -22.53
N LEU A 34 -7.41 8.85 -23.75
CA LEU A 34 -6.19 8.12 -24.05
C LEU A 34 -5.03 9.09 -24.32
N ASP A 35 -5.26 10.18 -25.05
CA ASP A 35 -4.24 11.17 -25.39
C ASP A 35 -3.91 12.10 -24.22
N SER A 36 -4.89 12.46 -23.38
CA SER A 36 -4.61 13.09 -22.07
C SER A 36 -3.78 12.19 -21.14
N LYS A 37 -3.84 10.87 -21.32
CA LYS A 37 -2.98 9.91 -20.61
C LYS A 37 -1.59 9.78 -21.26
N LYS A 38 -1.50 9.81 -22.59
CA LYS A 38 -0.21 9.90 -23.31
C LYS A 38 0.55 11.18 -23.00
N ALA A 39 -0.14 12.32 -22.82
CA ALA A 39 0.49 13.59 -22.44
C ALA A 39 1.28 13.49 -21.12
N ALA A 40 0.79 12.69 -20.15
CA ALA A 40 1.50 12.39 -18.92
C ALA A 40 2.65 11.38 -19.10
N ALA A 41 2.52 10.43 -20.03
CA ALA A 41 3.51 9.39 -20.29
C ALA A 41 4.69 9.84 -21.18
N LYS A 42 4.54 10.90 -21.99
CA LYS A 42 5.49 11.28 -23.05
C LYS A 42 6.80 11.93 -22.58
N LYS A 43 7.20 11.71 -21.32
CA LYS A 43 8.46 12.24 -20.75
C LYS A 43 9.47 11.14 -20.36
N GLU A 44 9.06 9.87 -20.33
CA GLU A 44 9.93 8.72 -20.06
C GLU A 44 9.61 7.61 -21.08
N VAL A 45 10.53 7.42 -22.05
CA VAL A 45 10.53 6.42 -23.14
C VAL A 45 12.00 6.06 -23.39
N ILE A 46 12.28 4.90 -24.03
CA ILE A 46 13.56 4.16 -24.07
C ILE A 46 13.66 3.31 -22.78
N ASP A 47 13.75 1.97 -22.82
CA ASP A 47 14.24 1.03 -23.86
C ASP A 47 13.34 -0.24 -23.96
N ASP A 48 13.37 -0.94 -25.11
CA ASP A 48 13.26 -2.39 -25.44
C ASP A 48 12.59 -3.43 -24.48
N MET A 49 12.01 -4.57 -24.92
CA MET A 49 11.56 -5.12 -26.22
C MET A 49 10.61 -6.33 -25.99
N GLU A 50 9.84 -6.73 -27.02
CA GLU A 50 9.45 -8.09 -27.51
C GLU A 50 9.72 -9.35 -26.62
N ASP A 51 8.90 -10.42 -26.60
CA ASP A 51 7.53 -10.73 -27.12
C ASP A 51 7.01 -12.08 -26.51
N GLU A 52 6.10 -12.78 -27.20
CA GLU A 52 5.59 -14.17 -27.09
C GLU A 52 4.34 -14.49 -26.24
N GLU A 53 3.51 -15.34 -26.83
CA GLU A 53 2.18 -15.80 -26.39
C GLU A 53 2.23 -17.23 -25.80
N THR A 54 1.17 -17.69 -25.11
CA THR A 54 0.71 -19.09 -25.32
C THR A 54 -0.74 -19.37 -24.85
N GLU A 55 -1.44 -20.12 -25.70
CA GLU A 55 -2.71 -20.83 -25.50
C GLU A 55 -2.58 -22.09 -24.58
N THR A 56 -3.60 -22.89 -24.16
CA THR A 56 -5.09 -22.87 -24.20
C THR A 56 -5.72 -23.86 -23.17
N LYS A 57 -7.08 -23.88 -23.06
CA LYS A 57 -7.99 -25.06 -22.77
C LYS A 57 -8.03 -25.58 -21.30
N GLN A 58 -9.21 -25.62 -20.63
CA GLN A 58 -10.31 -26.65 -20.61
C GLN A 58 -9.95 -27.93 -19.80
N ASP A 59 -10.82 -28.56 -18.97
CA ASP A 59 -12.26 -28.36 -18.65
C ASP A 59 -12.59 -28.79 -17.17
N GLU A 60 -13.84 -28.61 -16.69
CA GLU A 60 -14.35 -28.91 -15.31
C GLU A 60 -14.54 -30.43 -15.00
N GLU A 61 -14.81 -30.97 -13.79
CA GLU A 61 -15.41 -30.41 -12.54
C GLU A 61 -14.73 -31.01 -11.24
N LYS A 62 -15.31 -31.73 -10.24
CA LYS A 62 -16.64 -32.28 -9.93
C LYS A 62 -16.95 -32.51 -8.42
N ILE A 63 -18.03 -31.88 -7.91
CA ILE A 63 -18.92 -32.26 -6.76
C ILE A 63 -18.38 -32.51 -5.31
N LYS A 64 -19.13 -31.94 -4.33
CA LYS A 64 -19.25 -32.25 -2.86
C LYS A 64 -18.12 -31.90 -1.87
N GLY A 65 -18.24 -30.70 -1.29
CA GLY A 65 -18.84 -30.61 0.07
C GLY A 65 -17.93 -30.40 1.29
N LYS A 66 -17.63 -29.13 1.63
CA LYS A 66 -17.39 -28.69 3.03
C LYS A 66 -17.66 -27.19 3.18
N LYS A 67 -17.98 -26.75 4.41
CA LYS A 67 -18.41 -25.37 4.73
C LYS A 67 -17.46 -24.31 4.16
N GLU A 68 -17.99 -23.37 3.38
CA GLU A 68 -17.23 -22.28 2.79
C GLU A 68 -16.68 -21.32 3.86
N LYS A 69 -15.40 -21.49 4.23
CA LYS A 69 -14.61 -20.36 4.66
C LYS A 69 -14.49 -19.43 3.45
N LYS A 70 -14.97 -18.19 3.53
CA LYS A 70 -14.74 -17.17 2.50
C LYS A 70 -13.23 -17.00 2.30
N VAL A 71 -12.69 -17.60 1.23
CA VAL A 71 -11.29 -17.42 0.85
C VAL A 71 -11.16 -15.99 0.35
N SER A 72 -10.72 -15.09 1.22
CA SER A 72 -10.34 -13.73 0.85
C SER A 72 -9.28 -13.81 -0.23
N LYS A 73 -9.62 -13.40 -1.47
CA LYS A 73 -8.65 -13.28 -2.55
C LYS A 73 -7.47 -12.46 -2.03
N PRO A 74 -6.21 -12.89 -2.22
CA PRO A 74 -5.07 -12.14 -1.74
C PRO A 74 -5.03 -10.78 -2.46
N THR A 75 -5.43 -9.73 -1.75
CA THR A 75 -5.41 -8.37 -2.27
C THR A 75 -3.97 -8.04 -2.61
N LYS A 76 -3.63 -7.93 -3.90
CA LYS A 76 -2.31 -7.50 -4.35
C LYS A 76 -1.96 -6.22 -3.58
N ALA A 77 -0.89 -6.26 -2.79
CA ALA A 77 -0.47 -5.10 -2.03
C ALA A 77 -0.23 -3.95 -3.01
N LYS A 78 -0.81 -2.77 -2.72
CA LYS A 78 -0.46 -1.56 -3.49
C LYS A 78 1.05 -1.36 -3.37
N ASN A 79 1.70 -0.99 -4.47
CA ASN A 79 3.14 -0.76 -4.44
C ASN A 79 3.42 0.48 -3.56
N ILE A 80 3.94 0.27 -2.36
CA ILE A 80 4.24 1.33 -1.41
C ILE A 80 5.55 1.99 -1.85
N ALA A 81 5.49 3.28 -2.19
CA ALA A 81 6.69 4.07 -2.49
C ALA A 81 7.61 4.09 -1.25
N ILE A 82 8.88 3.74 -1.41
CA ILE A 82 9.82 3.59 -0.29
C ILE A 82 10.40 4.98 0.04
N GLU A 83 9.73 5.70 0.94
CA GLU A 83 10.19 7.00 1.42
C GLU A 83 11.29 6.83 2.48
N LYS A 84 12.51 7.20 2.10
CA LYS A 84 13.66 7.23 3.01
C LYS A 84 13.51 8.36 4.02
N PHE A 85 13.82 8.06 5.28
CA PHE A 85 14.05 9.04 6.35
C PHE A 85 15.37 8.66 7.04
N ASP A 86 15.92 9.53 7.88
CA ASP A 86 17.16 9.18 8.56
C ASP A 86 16.92 8.20 9.73
N ILE A 87 17.57 7.06 9.65
CA ILE A 87 17.53 5.93 10.60
C ILE A 87 18.78 5.94 11.51
N HIS A 88 19.81 6.71 11.14
CA HIS A 88 21.10 6.70 11.81
C HIS A 88 21.10 7.54 13.09
N LYS A 89 22.12 7.29 13.91
CA LYS A 89 22.37 7.98 15.17
C LYS A 89 22.95 9.38 14.92
N ASP A 90 22.27 10.39 15.45
CA ASP A 90 22.77 11.76 15.52
C ASP A 90 23.61 11.98 16.78
N LYS A 91 24.02 13.24 16.99
CA LYS A 91 24.54 13.70 18.29
C LYS A 91 23.45 13.67 19.37
N ASP A 92 22.23 14.03 19.01
CA ASP A 92 21.11 14.26 19.93
C ASP A 92 20.10 13.10 19.98
N ASN A 93 20.02 12.30 18.91
CA ASN A 93 19.08 11.18 18.77
C ASN A 93 19.80 9.81 18.65
N PRO A 94 19.31 8.74 19.30
CA PRO A 94 19.80 7.38 19.08
C PRO A 94 19.51 6.88 17.65
N SER A 95 20.11 5.76 17.23
CA SER A 95 19.63 5.10 16.01
C SER A 95 18.24 4.51 16.25
N LEU A 96 17.45 4.35 15.19
CA LEU A 96 16.15 3.67 15.29
C LEU A 96 16.30 2.20 15.75
N GLU A 97 17.43 1.56 15.46
CA GLU A 97 17.71 0.18 15.89
C GLU A 97 17.92 0.09 17.41
N ASP A 98 18.70 1.02 17.97
CA ASP A 98 18.93 1.09 19.41
C ASP A 98 17.64 1.45 20.15
N PHE A 99 16.88 2.41 19.64
CA PHE A 99 15.58 2.81 20.20
C PHE A 99 14.55 1.66 20.17
N LEU A 100 14.53 0.83 19.10
CA LEU A 100 13.68 -0.36 19.04
C LEU A 100 14.08 -1.41 20.10
N LYS A 101 15.38 -1.61 20.32
CA LYS A 101 15.90 -2.55 21.33
C LYS A 101 15.57 -2.08 22.75
N GLU A 102 15.76 -0.78 23.02
CA GLU A 102 15.50 -0.15 24.31
C GLU A 102 14.02 -0.19 24.68
N LYS A 103 13.13 0.32 23.81
CA LYS A 103 11.69 0.36 24.06
C LYS A 103 11.02 -1.01 23.95
N ASN A 104 11.65 -2.00 23.30
CA ASN A 104 11.17 -3.39 23.16
C ASN A 104 9.63 -3.52 22.96
N PRO A 105 9.07 -3.06 21.82
CA PRO A 105 7.62 -3.09 21.55
C PRO A 105 6.96 -4.48 21.53
N GLY A 106 7.74 -5.55 21.67
CA GLY A 106 7.27 -6.93 21.71
C GLY A 106 6.87 -7.49 20.35
N LYS A 107 6.04 -8.55 20.36
CA LYS A 107 5.79 -9.42 19.19
C LYS A 107 4.72 -8.88 18.21
N THR A 108 4.14 -7.70 18.47
CA THR A 108 2.96 -7.18 17.76
C THR A 108 3.34 -6.06 16.81
N THR A 109 3.12 -6.26 15.51
CA THR A 109 3.46 -5.30 14.44
C THR A 109 2.95 -3.89 14.72
N ALA A 110 1.71 -3.73 15.20
CA ALA A 110 1.15 -2.42 15.56
C ALA A 110 1.97 -1.66 16.63
N ASN A 111 2.57 -2.36 17.60
CA ASN A 111 3.43 -1.74 18.61
C ASN A 111 4.77 -1.31 18.00
N VAL A 112 5.33 -2.11 17.10
CA VAL A 112 6.57 -1.78 16.37
C VAL A 112 6.36 -0.54 15.50
N ILE A 113 5.24 -0.47 14.78
CA ILE A 113 4.86 0.70 13.98
C ILE A 113 4.67 1.94 14.87
N ALA A 114 4.16 1.80 16.10
CA ALA A 114 4.05 2.92 17.03
C ALA A 114 5.41 3.47 17.48
N VAL A 115 6.39 2.59 17.75
CA VAL A 115 7.77 3.00 18.08
C VAL A 115 8.48 3.65 16.89
N ILE A 116 8.30 3.13 15.67
CA ILE A 116 8.85 3.75 14.45
C ILE A 116 8.18 5.12 14.19
N GLY A 117 6.86 5.21 14.35
CA GLY A 117 6.12 6.47 14.25
C GLY A 117 6.61 7.50 15.26
N TYR A 118 6.76 7.13 16.53
CA TYR A 118 7.33 7.98 17.58
C TYR A 118 8.73 8.50 17.23
N TYR A 119 9.60 7.63 16.73
CA TYR A 119 10.95 8.01 16.31
C TYR A 119 10.92 9.06 15.19
N ILE A 120 10.03 8.88 14.21
CA ILE A 120 9.89 9.84 13.10
C ILE A 120 9.29 11.17 13.60
N THR A 121 8.24 11.14 14.42
CA THR A 121 7.50 12.36 14.80
C THR A 121 8.07 13.12 15.98
N VAL A 122 8.56 12.42 17.01
CA VAL A 122 9.03 13.06 18.26
C VAL A 122 10.55 13.25 18.26
N LEU A 123 11.33 12.24 17.80
CA LEU A 123 12.80 12.32 17.82
C LEU A 123 13.37 13.02 16.58
N LYS A 124 12.90 12.66 15.37
CA LYS A 124 13.28 13.35 14.11
C LYS A 124 12.38 14.55 13.76
N GLY A 125 11.35 14.84 14.57
CA GLY A 125 10.55 16.08 14.50
C GLY A 125 9.63 16.25 13.28
N ALA A 126 9.30 15.18 12.55
CA ALA A 126 8.41 15.26 11.40
C ALA A 126 6.92 15.25 11.81
N GLU A 127 6.08 16.11 11.22
CA GLU A 127 4.66 16.17 11.60
C GLU A 127 3.87 14.89 11.23
N TYR A 128 4.31 14.18 10.17
CA TYR A 128 3.68 12.97 9.64
C TYR A 128 4.70 11.96 9.13
N PHE A 129 4.31 10.68 9.09
CA PHE A 129 5.01 9.58 8.43
C PHE A 129 4.10 8.85 7.43
N SER A 130 4.68 8.23 6.42
CA SER A 130 3.97 7.40 5.43
C SER A 130 4.14 5.91 5.69
N GLU A 131 3.32 5.10 5.01
CA GLU A 131 3.57 3.65 4.91
C GLU A 131 4.94 3.34 4.29
N GLY A 132 5.47 4.25 3.47
CA GLY A 132 6.81 4.17 2.86
C GLY A 132 7.94 4.25 3.86
N ASN A 133 7.84 5.16 4.83
CA ASN A 133 8.83 5.25 5.92
C ASN A 133 8.81 3.97 6.77
N ILE A 134 7.62 3.46 7.12
CA ILE A 134 7.52 2.22 7.88
C ILE A 134 8.12 1.05 7.11
N ASP A 135 7.82 0.90 5.81
CA ASP A 135 8.39 -0.16 4.98
C ASP A 135 9.91 -0.04 4.83
N TYR A 136 10.44 1.18 4.72
CA TYR A 136 11.87 1.46 4.71
C TYR A 136 12.55 1.04 6.02
N ALA A 137 11.96 1.34 7.18
CA ALA A 137 12.46 0.90 8.49
C ALA A 137 12.51 -0.63 8.62
N TYR A 138 11.43 -1.32 8.21
CA TYR A 138 11.38 -2.79 8.22
C TYR A 138 12.45 -3.43 7.32
N ARG A 139 12.77 -2.82 6.17
CA ARG A 139 13.85 -3.31 5.28
C ARG A 139 15.23 -3.01 5.85
N THR A 140 15.51 -1.77 6.20
CA THR A 140 16.85 -1.31 6.63
C THR A 140 17.30 -2.01 7.92
N LEU A 141 16.40 -2.17 8.88
CA LEU A 141 16.70 -2.81 10.17
C LEU A 141 16.38 -4.32 10.18
N SER A 142 16.06 -4.91 9.02
CA SER A 142 15.74 -6.35 8.87
C SER A 142 14.71 -6.89 9.90
N ILE A 143 13.73 -6.06 10.27
CA ILE A 143 12.82 -6.35 11.40
C ILE A 143 11.95 -7.58 11.06
N PRO A 144 11.93 -8.62 11.91
CA PRO A 144 11.18 -9.83 11.63
C PRO A 144 9.68 -9.58 11.55
N LYS A 145 8.99 -10.37 10.71
CA LYS A 145 7.54 -10.25 10.42
C LYS A 145 7.14 -8.90 9.81
N ARG A 146 7.91 -8.41 8.83
CA ARG A 146 7.49 -7.31 7.93
C ARG A 146 6.07 -7.59 7.37
N PRO A 147 5.10 -6.68 7.54
CA PRO A 147 3.71 -6.93 7.16
C PRO A 147 3.41 -6.62 5.69
N ASN A 148 2.62 -7.49 5.04
CA ASN A 148 2.18 -7.29 3.65
C ASN A 148 1.08 -6.21 3.49
N HIS A 149 0.47 -5.76 4.60
CA HIS A 149 -0.71 -4.89 4.60
C HIS A 149 -0.57 -3.75 5.63
N LEU A 150 0.49 -2.94 5.52
CA LEU A 150 0.79 -1.82 6.42
C LEU A 150 -0.42 -0.93 6.71
N ARG A 151 -1.07 -0.40 5.67
CA ARG A 151 -2.32 0.39 5.78
C ARG A 151 -3.37 -0.22 6.71
N GLN A 152 -3.61 -1.53 6.59
CA GLN A 152 -4.66 -2.19 7.35
C GLN A 152 -4.25 -2.36 8.83
N ILE A 153 -2.97 -2.60 9.10
CA ILE A 153 -2.48 -2.67 10.48
C ILE A 153 -2.53 -1.29 11.15
N ILE A 154 -2.22 -0.22 10.42
CA ILE A 154 -2.33 1.16 10.93
C ILE A 154 -3.80 1.52 11.19
N ILE A 155 -4.72 1.23 10.24
CA ILE A 155 -6.17 1.43 10.41
C ILE A 155 -6.72 0.65 11.62
N ASN A 156 -6.34 -0.62 11.77
CA ASN A 156 -6.74 -1.43 12.92
C ASN A 156 -6.16 -0.85 14.22
N ALA A 157 -4.86 -0.55 14.28
CA ALA A 157 -4.21 -0.01 15.48
C ALA A 157 -4.70 1.39 15.88
N LYS A 158 -5.17 2.18 14.91
CA LYS A 158 -6.01 3.35 15.18
C LYS A 158 -7.32 2.92 15.86
N ASN A 159 -8.15 2.11 15.21
CA ASN A 159 -9.51 1.84 15.69
C ASN A 159 -9.56 0.96 16.96
N ASP A 160 -8.54 0.16 17.22
CA ASP A 160 -8.44 -0.79 18.35
C ASP A 160 -7.72 -0.20 19.59
N LYS A 161 -6.93 0.87 19.41
CA LYS A 161 -6.04 1.42 20.47
C LYS A 161 -5.83 2.95 20.44
N ASP A 162 -6.37 3.64 19.46
CA ASP A 162 -6.11 5.06 19.15
C ASP A 162 -4.62 5.41 19.09
N PHE A 163 -3.79 4.54 18.50
CA PHE A 163 -2.35 4.79 18.36
C PHE A 163 -1.98 5.81 17.26
N PHE A 164 -2.83 5.96 16.24
CA PHE A 164 -2.51 6.72 15.03
C PHE A 164 -3.67 7.60 14.57
N GLU A 165 -3.37 8.80 14.12
CA GLU A 165 -4.32 9.71 13.49
C GLU A 165 -4.02 9.86 11.99
N PRO A 166 -5.05 9.98 11.13
CA PRO A 166 -4.84 10.28 9.72
C PRO A 166 -4.32 11.73 9.56
N GLY A 167 -3.32 11.90 8.70
CA GLY A 167 -2.79 13.22 8.33
C GLY A 167 -3.27 13.65 6.95
N GLU A 168 -2.37 14.29 6.20
CA GLU A 168 -2.53 14.51 4.75
C GLU A 168 -2.67 13.20 3.97
N GLU A 169 -3.00 13.27 2.68
CA GLU A 169 -3.30 12.09 1.84
C GLU A 169 -2.25 10.97 1.93
N GLY A 170 -2.64 9.83 2.53
CA GLY A 170 -1.78 8.66 2.68
C GLY A 170 -0.76 8.71 3.83
N LYS A 171 -0.67 9.85 4.53
CA LYS A 171 0.19 10.03 5.70
C LYS A 171 -0.58 9.80 7.01
N TRP A 172 0.18 9.53 8.07
CA TRP A 172 -0.29 9.28 9.42
C TRP A 172 0.56 10.07 10.41
N ARG A 173 0.01 10.41 11.57
CA ARG A 173 0.80 10.85 12.73
C ARG A 173 0.56 9.92 13.91
N LEU A 174 1.48 9.92 14.86
CA LEU A 174 1.25 9.26 16.13
C LEU A 174 0.21 10.08 16.92
N ALA A 175 -0.77 9.41 17.51
CA ALA A 175 -1.74 10.05 18.39
C ALA A 175 -1.16 10.18 19.80
N ARG A 176 -1.72 11.06 20.65
CA ARG A 176 -1.25 11.23 22.04
C ARG A 176 -1.28 9.94 22.86
N THR A 177 -2.22 9.04 22.59
CA THR A 177 -2.28 7.69 23.21
C THR A 177 -1.13 6.78 22.74
N GLY A 178 -0.68 6.95 21.50
CA GLY A 178 0.50 6.28 20.94
C GLY A 178 1.81 6.80 21.55
N GLU A 179 1.94 8.11 21.76
CA GLU A 179 3.08 8.72 22.47
C GLU A 179 3.19 8.16 23.90
N ILE A 180 2.11 8.25 24.67
CA ILE A 180 2.02 7.71 26.04
C ILE A 180 2.30 6.19 26.08
N PHE A 181 1.93 5.45 25.02
CA PHE A 181 2.28 4.03 24.92
C PHE A 181 3.79 3.80 24.74
N VAL A 182 4.48 4.63 23.95
CA VAL A 182 5.93 4.50 23.75
C VAL A 182 6.71 5.01 24.96
N ASP A 183 6.22 6.00 25.70
CA ASP A 183 6.94 6.57 26.85
C ASP A 183 6.64 5.94 28.22
N GLU A 184 5.38 5.69 28.54
CA GLU A 184 5.00 5.18 29.87
C GLU A 184 4.80 3.66 29.93
N LYS A 185 4.51 3.04 28.77
CA LYS A 185 4.13 1.60 28.68
C LYS A 185 5.19 0.73 28.00
N LEU A 186 6.29 1.32 27.54
CA LEU A 186 7.44 0.64 26.94
C LEU A 186 8.76 1.09 27.59
N PRO A 187 9.68 0.16 27.95
CA PRO A 187 9.57 -1.29 27.80
C PRO A 187 8.48 -1.90 28.70
N PRO A 188 7.86 -3.02 28.29
CA PRO A 188 6.85 -3.69 29.10
C PRO A 188 7.50 -4.20 30.40
N LYS A 189 6.87 -3.91 31.55
CA LYS A 189 7.31 -4.45 32.84
C LYS A 189 7.29 -5.99 32.78
N SER A 190 8.45 -6.60 33.03
CA SER A 190 8.68 -8.04 32.97
C SER A 190 8.29 -8.77 34.24
#